data_AF-A0A1K0IQH2-F1
#
_entry.id   AF-A0A1K0IQH2-F1
#
_cell.length_a   1.000
_cell.length_b   1.000
_cell.length_c   1.000
_cell.angle_alpha   90.00
_cell.angle_beta   90.00
_cell.angle_gamma   90.00
#
_symmetry.space_group_name_H-M   'P 1'
#
loop_
_entity.id
_entity.type
_entity.pdbx_description
1 polymer ?
#
loop_
_entity_poly.entity_id
_entity_poly.type
_entity_poly.pdbx_seq_one_letter_code
_entity_poly.pdbx_strand_id
1 'polypeptide(L)'
;MQAQQHSRQVPMRHASLCITDGVAEFTHQRAAARNALSLEMRQDYHDMLDHVEADRAIHATETLAEEARRFARRFLAAPPQALALAKRALNRSFESSYDTVLEREAQGQALASAVPYYAQAVDEFLHGRPARFDWDRDGQG
;
A
#
# COMPACT_ATOMS: atom_id res chain seq x y z
N MET A 1 -0.09 10.12 -29.33
CA MET A 1 -1.24 10.65 -28.57
C MET A 1 -1.00 10.30 -27.11
N GLN A 2 -0.79 11.30 -26.24
CA GLN A 2 -0.54 11.09 -24.81
C GLN A 2 -1.87 10.84 -24.10
N ALA A 3 -2.04 9.67 -23.48
CA ALA A 3 -3.13 9.43 -22.55
C ALA A 3 -2.86 10.28 -21.30
N GLN A 4 -3.66 11.31 -21.09
CA GLN A 4 -3.64 12.08 -19.84
C GLN A 4 -4.23 11.16 -18.76
N GLN A 5 -3.40 10.64 -17.86
CA GLN A 5 -3.85 10.03 -16.62
C GLN A 5 -4.73 11.05 -15.88
N HIS A 6 -6.04 10.79 -15.80
CA HIS A 6 -6.97 11.62 -15.04
C HIS A 6 -6.91 11.27 -13.56
N SER A 7 -5.81 11.63 -12.89
CA SER A 7 -5.74 11.58 -11.43
C SER A 7 -6.47 12.79 -10.85
N ARG A 8 -7.55 12.57 -10.09
CA ARG A 8 -8.27 13.64 -9.38
C ARG A 8 -7.99 13.53 -7.88
N GLN A 9 -7.44 14.60 -7.30
CA GLN A 9 -7.18 14.69 -5.87
C GLN A 9 -8.20 15.61 -5.19
N VAL A 10 -8.80 15.14 -4.10
CA VAL A 10 -9.73 15.89 -3.26
C VAL A 10 -9.09 16.00 -1.86
N PRO A 11 -8.52 17.17 -1.50
CA PRO A 11 -7.99 17.38 -0.16
C PRO A 11 -9.11 17.45 0.87
N MET A 12 -8.88 16.89 2.06
CA MET A 12 -9.78 16.91 3.21
C MET A 12 -9.06 17.47 4.44
N ARG A 13 -9.70 17.40 5.62
CA ARG A 13 -9.18 18.05 6.83
C ARG A 13 -7.88 17.39 7.30
N HIS A 14 -7.90 16.06 7.41
CA HIS A 14 -6.78 15.23 7.88
C HIS A 14 -6.46 14.08 6.94
N ALA A 15 -7.02 14.11 5.74
CA ALA A 15 -6.90 13.06 4.75
C ALA A 15 -6.91 13.62 3.32
N SER A 16 -6.61 12.77 2.36
CA SER A 16 -6.76 13.05 0.94
C SER A 16 -7.39 11.86 0.24
N LEU A 17 -8.35 12.13 -0.63
CA LEU A 17 -8.90 11.16 -1.56
C LEU A 17 -8.26 11.35 -2.93
N CYS A 18 -7.72 10.30 -3.52
CA CYS A 18 -7.23 10.27 -4.89
C CYS A 18 -8.02 9.23 -5.68
N ILE A 19 -8.53 9.57 -6.85
CA ILE A 19 -9.18 8.62 -7.75
C ILE A 19 -8.31 8.48 -8.99
N THR A 20 -7.88 7.25 -9.29
CA THR A 20 -7.09 6.92 -10.48
C THR A 20 -7.59 5.59 -11.04
N ASP A 21 -7.89 5.55 -12.34
CA ASP A 21 -8.34 4.35 -13.07
C ASP A 21 -9.52 3.61 -12.43
N GLY A 22 -10.45 4.34 -11.80
CA GLY A 22 -11.64 3.78 -11.14
C GLY A 22 -11.41 3.24 -9.73
N VAL A 23 -10.21 3.42 -9.17
CA VAL A 23 -9.89 3.09 -7.78
C VAL A 23 -9.82 4.37 -6.95
N ALA A 24 -10.56 4.40 -5.85
CA ALA A 24 -10.49 5.45 -4.84
C ALA A 24 -9.49 5.08 -3.74
N GLU A 25 -8.45 5.88 -3.57
CA GLU A 25 -7.45 5.78 -2.50
C GLU A 25 -7.70 6.88 -1.47
N PHE A 26 -7.96 6.49 -0.22
CA PHE A 26 -8.15 7.40 0.90
C PHE A 26 -6.97 7.32 1.88
N THR A 27 -6.19 8.40 1.96
CA THR A 27 -4.94 8.45 2.73
C THR A 27 -5.07 9.40 3.90
N HIS A 28 -4.74 8.94 5.11
CA HIS A 28 -4.69 9.79 6.31
C HIS A 28 -3.33 10.50 6.41
N GLN A 29 -3.34 11.81 6.64
CA GLN A 29 -2.15 12.65 6.66
C GLN A 29 -1.75 13.09 8.07
N ARG A 30 -1.96 12.25 9.09
CA ARG A 30 -1.67 12.60 10.50
C ARG A 30 -0.26 12.18 10.91
N ALA A 31 0.74 13.01 10.63
CA ALA A 31 2.09 12.83 11.17
C ALA A 31 2.18 12.94 12.71
N ALA A 32 1.25 13.67 13.34
CA ALA A 32 1.34 14.05 14.75
C ALA A 32 0.51 13.21 15.74
N ALA A 33 -0.28 12.22 15.30
CA ALA A 33 -1.23 11.57 16.20
C ALA A 33 -1.27 10.05 16.05
N ARG A 34 -0.80 9.41 17.12
CA ARG A 34 -0.57 7.98 17.28
C ARG A 34 -1.84 7.16 17.56
N ASN A 35 -3.06 7.70 17.39
CA ASN A 35 -4.30 6.92 17.56
C ASN A 35 -5.59 7.53 16.95
N ALA A 36 -6.57 6.64 16.76
CA ALA A 36 -7.62 6.58 15.73
C ALA A 36 -8.83 7.56 15.82
N LEU A 37 -9.42 7.84 14.64
CA LEU A 37 -10.75 8.40 14.37
C LEU A 37 -11.23 9.52 15.31
N SER A 38 -10.54 10.67 15.28
CA SER A 38 -11.14 11.91 15.80
C SER A 38 -12.50 12.17 15.14
N LEU A 39 -13.34 13.01 15.76
CA LEU A 39 -14.62 13.41 15.14
C LEU A 39 -14.40 13.96 13.73
N GLU A 40 -13.33 14.74 13.55
CA GLU A 40 -12.93 15.30 12.26
C GLU A 40 -12.53 14.23 11.25
N MET A 41 -11.84 13.16 11.66
CA MET A 41 -11.56 12.02 10.77
C MET A 41 -12.83 11.27 10.40
N ARG A 42 -13.79 11.06 11.33
CA ARG A 42 -15.08 10.45 10.97
C ARG A 42 -15.84 11.28 9.96
N GLN A 43 -15.74 12.61 10.05
CA GLN A 43 -16.30 13.51 9.05
C GLN A 43 -15.58 13.38 7.70
N ASP A 44 -14.25 13.27 7.69
CA ASP A 44 -13.51 13.00 6.44
C ASP A 44 -13.91 11.64 5.82
N TYR A 45 -14.22 10.61 6.63
CA TYR A 45 -14.78 9.35 6.13
C TYR A 45 -16.16 9.54 5.49
N HIS A 46 -17.05 10.32 6.12
CA HIS A 46 -18.36 10.62 5.56
C HIS A 46 -18.22 11.36 4.23
N ASP A 47 -17.41 12.42 4.21
CA ASP A 47 -17.19 13.24 3.01
C ASP A 47 -16.53 12.41 1.89
N MET A 48 -15.68 11.43 2.23
CA MET A 48 -15.09 10.48 1.29
C MET A 48 -16.12 9.51 0.72
N LEU A 49 -16.98 8.94 1.56
CA LEU A 49 -18.06 8.07 1.10
C LEU A 49 -19.01 8.82 0.17
N ASP A 50 -19.39 10.06 0.49
CA ASP A 50 -20.21 10.90 -0.39
C ASP A 50 -19.55 11.11 -1.77
N HIS A 51 -18.22 11.33 -1.80
CA HIS A 51 -17.48 11.47 -3.05
C HIS A 51 -17.42 10.17 -3.84
N VAL A 52 -17.19 9.05 -3.16
CA VAL A 52 -17.09 7.73 -3.80
C VAL A 52 -18.44 7.28 -4.35
N GLU A 53 -19.52 7.48 -3.60
CA GLU A 53 -20.88 7.13 -4.03
C GLU A 53 -21.37 8.00 -5.20
N ALA A 54 -20.97 9.26 -5.25
CA ALA A 54 -21.31 10.17 -6.34
C ALA A 54 -20.52 9.90 -7.63
N ASP A 55 -19.33 9.29 -7.54
CA ASP A 55 -18.45 9.07 -8.68
C ASP A 55 -18.68 7.72 -9.36
N ARG A 56 -19.47 7.74 -10.44
CA ARG A 56 -19.80 6.57 -11.26
C ARG A 56 -18.61 5.96 -12.02
N ALA A 57 -17.45 6.63 -12.04
CA ALA A 57 -16.24 6.10 -12.65
C ALA A 57 -15.46 5.18 -11.71
N ILE A 58 -15.74 5.21 -10.40
CA ILE A 58 -15.22 4.24 -9.44
C ILE A 58 -15.86 2.89 -9.75
N HIS A 59 -15.03 1.84 -9.84
CA HIS A 59 -15.44 0.54 -10.37
C HIS A 59 -16.78 0.08 -9.80
N ALA A 60 -17.73 -0.17 -10.70
CA ALA A 60 -19.02 -0.74 -10.34
C ALA A 60 -18.81 -2.08 -9.61
N THR A 61 -19.72 -2.41 -8.70
CA THR A 61 -19.71 -3.67 -7.92
C THR A 61 -19.45 -4.91 -8.77
N GLU A 62 -19.89 -4.87 -10.03
CA GLU A 62 -19.72 -5.94 -11.02
C GLU A 62 -18.25 -6.25 -11.36
N THR A 63 -17.38 -5.24 -11.44
CA THR A 63 -15.95 -5.42 -11.79
C THR A 63 -15.03 -5.40 -10.57
N LEU A 64 -15.46 -4.81 -9.46
CA LEU A 64 -14.66 -4.66 -8.23
C LEU A 64 -14.00 -5.97 -7.76
N ALA A 65 -14.73 -7.09 -7.77
CA ALA A 65 -14.20 -8.37 -7.32
C ALA A 65 -13.08 -8.89 -8.26
N GLU A 66 -13.18 -8.64 -9.56
CA GLU A 66 -12.18 -9.05 -10.53
C GLU A 66 -10.93 -8.18 -10.42
N GLU A 67 -11.11 -6.86 -10.31
CA GLU A 67 -10.06 -5.86 -10.08
C GLU A 67 -9.29 -6.14 -8.79
N ALA A 68 -10.00 -6.38 -7.68
CA ALA A 68 -9.39 -6.71 -6.39
C ALA A 68 -8.58 -8.02 -6.46
N ARG A 69 -9.08 -9.03 -7.18
CA ARG A 69 -8.33 -10.28 -7.42
C ARG A 69 -7.12 -10.03 -8.29
N ARG A 70 -7.22 -9.19 -9.34
CA ARG A 70 -6.07 -8.83 -10.19
C ARG A 70 -4.98 -8.15 -9.38
N PHE A 71 -5.36 -7.18 -8.56
CA PHE A 71 -4.46 -6.53 -7.61
C PHE A 71 -3.82 -7.53 -6.64
N ALA A 72 -4.62 -8.41 -6.01
CA ALA A 72 -4.11 -9.39 -5.06
C ALA A 72 -3.12 -10.38 -5.70
N ARG A 73 -3.33 -10.76 -6.98
CA ARG A 73 -2.43 -11.66 -7.71
C ARG A 73 -1.02 -11.11 -7.88
N ARG A 74 -0.83 -9.78 -7.86
CA ARG A 74 0.50 -9.14 -7.91
C ARG A 74 1.40 -9.56 -6.75
N PHE A 75 0.81 -9.95 -5.61
CA PHE A 75 1.56 -10.39 -4.45
C PHE A 75 2.00 -11.86 -4.51
N LEU A 76 1.58 -12.65 -5.51
CA LEU A 76 1.93 -14.07 -5.59
C LEU A 76 3.43 -14.31 -5.75
N ALA A 77 4.13 -13.37 -6.39
CA ALA A 77 5.58 -13.42 -6.53
C ALA A 77 6.32 -12.73 -5.37
N ALA A 78 5.62 -11.94 -4.55
CA ALA A 78 6.21 -11.15 -3.46
C ALA A 78 6.77 -12.05 -2.35
N PRO A 79 7.80 -11.59 -1.60
CA PRO A 79 8.33 -12.32 -0.45
C PRO A 79 7.38 -12.22 0.75
N PRO A 80 6.60 -13.27 1.09
CA PRO A 80 5.51 -13.13 2.05
C PRO A 80 6.02 -12.85 3.47
N GLN A 81 7.17 -13.43 3.86
CA GLN A 81 7.76 -13.20 5.17
C GLN A 81 8.29 -11.78 5.32
N ALA A 82 9.03 -11.27 4.33
CA ALA A 82 9.56 -9.91 4.36
C ALA A 82 8.43 -8.87 4.34
N LEU A 83 7.40 -9.08 3.50
CA LEU A 83 6.23 -8.20 3.46
C LEU A 83 5.45 -8.22 4.77
N ALA A 84 5.30 -9.39 5.40
CA ALA A 84 4.65 -9.49 6.71
C ALA A 84 5.44 -8.76 7.81
N LEU A 85 6.77 -8.86 7.82
CA LEU A 85 7.64 -8.15 8.75
C LEU A 85 7.53 -6.63 8.55
N ALA A 86 7.64 -6.16 7.30
CA ALA A 86 7.47 -4.76 6.94
C ALA A 86 6.08 -4.23 7.35
N LYS A 87 5.02 -4.98 7.07
CA LYS A 87 3.64 -4.63 7.46
C LYS A 87 3.48 -4.51 8.98
N ARG A 88 4.05 -5.45 9.76
CA ARG A 88 4.00 -5.37 11.23
C ARG A 88 4.77 -4.18 11.77
N ALA A 89 5.94 -3.88 11.21
CA ALA A 89 6.75 -2.73 11.59
C ALA A 89 5.99 -1.42 11.32
N LEU A 90 5.43 -1.27 10.11
CA LEU A 90 4.62 -0.11 9.72
C LEU A 90 3.37 0.07 10.58
N ASN A 91 2.62 -1.00 10.83
CA ASN A 91 1.39 -0.92 11.63
C ASN A 91 1.64 -0.43 13.07
N ARG A 92 2.85 -0.65 13.61
CA ARG A 92 3.20 -0.21 14.97
C ARG A 92 4.07 1.04 15.02
N SER A 93 4.62 1.52 13.90
CA SER A 93 5.56 2.65 13.89
C SER A 93 4.89 3.92 14.42
N PHE A 94 3.62 4.12 14.07
CA PHE A 94 2.81 5.23 14.55
C PHE A 94 2.64 5.26 16.06
N GLU A 95 2.91 4.19 16.80
CA GLU A 95 2.77 4.09 18.26
C GLU A 95 4.10 3.83 18.99
N SER A 96 5.20 3.58 18.26
CA SER A 96 6.50 3.16 18.81
C SER A 96 7.57 4.25 18.75
N SER A 97 8.41 4.41 19.77
CA SER A 97 9.56 5.35 19.69
C SER A 97 10.47 5.01 18.51
N TYR A 98 11.26 5.97 18.04
CA TYR A 98 12.20 5.76 16.93
C TYR A 98 13.14 4.58 17.19
N ASP A 99 13.76 4.52 18.36
CA ASP A 99 14.66 3.42 18.75
C ASP A 99 13.95 2.06 18.71
N THR A 100 12.69 2.00 19.16
CA THR A 100 11.88 0.77 19.09
C THR A 100 11.61 0.35 17.66
N VAL A 101 11.39 1.29 16.74
CA VAL A 101 11.18 0.99 15.32
C VAL A 101 12.48 0.47 14.71
N LEU A 102 13.62 1.09 15.02
CA LEU A 102 14.94 0.69 14.52
C LEU A 102 15.33 -0.72 15.00
N GLU A 103 15.12 -1.04 16.28
CA GLU A 103 15.35 -2.38 16.83
C GLU A 103 14.49 -3.44 16.11
N ARG A 104 13.22 -3.14 15.86
CA ARG A 104 12.32 -4.05 15.14
C ARG A 104 12.71 -4.23 13.69
N GLU A 105 13.19 -3.17 13.03
CA GLU A 105 13.71 -3.26 11.68
C GLU A 105 14.95 -4.16 11.63
N ALA A 106 15.89 -3.99 12.55
CA ALA A 106 17.08 -4.83 12.65
C ALA A 106 16.70 -6.32 12.85
N GLN A 107 15.76 -6.61 13.75
CA GLN A 107 15.23 -7.97 13.94
C GLN A 107 14.53 -8.49 12.68
N GLY A 108 13.73 -7.64 12.02
CA GLY A 108 13.07 -7.98 10.77
C GLY A 108 14.04 -8.33 9.66
N GLN A 109 15.12 -7.57 9.51
CA GLN A 109 16.19 -7.85 8.54
C GLN A 109 16.90 -9.17 8.84
N ALA A 110 17.22 -9.46 10.11
CA ALA A 110 17.84 -10.72 10.50
C ALA A 110 16.94 -11.94 10.20
N LEU A 111 15.62 -11.80 10.40
CA LEU A 111 14.66 -12.85 10.04
C LEU A 111 14.48 -12.98 8.53
N ALA A 112 14.41 -11.86 7.81
CA ALA A 112 14.26 -11.84 6.37
C ALA A 112 15.49 -12.41 5.65
N SER A 113 16.70 -12.17 6.16
CA SER A 113 17.93 -12.74 5.57
C SER A 113 18.04 -14.25 5.74
N ALA A 114 17.35 -14.81 6.74
CA ALA A 114 17.35 -16.24 7.02
C ALA A 114 16.35 -17.05 6.17
N VAL A 115 15.44 -16.41 5.42
CA VAL A 115 14.46 -17.15 4.60
C VAL A 115 15.01 -17.49 3.20
N PRO A 116 14.59 -18.60 2.58
CA PRO A 116 15.11 -19.03 1.27
C PRO A 116 14.98 -17.98 0.17
N TYR A 117 13.92 -17.15 0.22
CA TYR A 117 13.72 -16.07 -0.75
C TYR A 117 14.91 -15.10 -0.79
N TYR A 118 15.49 -14.77 0.36
CA TYR A 118 16.61 -13.82 0.43
C TYR A 118 17.85 -14.35 -0.28
N ALA A 119 18.24 -15.60 -0.01
CA ALA A 119 19.39 -16.22 -0.66
C ALA A 119 19.22 -16.27 -2.19
N GLN A 120 18.01 -16.59 -2.66
CA GLN A 120 17.68 -16.61 -4.09
C GLN A 120 17.70 -15.21 -4.71
N ALA A 121 17.15 -14.21 -4.03
CA ALA A 121 17.16 -12.83 -4.50
C ALA A 121 18.58 -12.25 -4.58
N VAL A 122 19.45 -12.57 -3.62
CA VAL A 122 20.87 -12.19 -3.65
C VAL A 122 21.57 -12.87 -4.83
N ASP A 123 21.35 -14.16 -5.04
CA ASP A 123 21.91 -14.90 -6.18
C ASP A 123 21.44 -14.36 -7.54
N GLU A 124 20.17 -14.00 -7.68
CA GLU A 124 19.64 -13.35 -8.88
C GLU A 124 20.30 -12.00 -9.13
N PHE A 125 20.39 -11.18 -8.09
CA PHE A 125 21.01 -9.85 -8.15
C PHE A 125 22.47 -9.93 -8.58
N LEU A 126 23.27 -10.80 -7.96
CA LEU A 126 24.69 -10.97 -8.28
C LEU A 126 24.94 -11.48 -9.71
N HIS A 127 23.98 -12.22 -10.28
CA HIS A 127 24.04 -12.71 -11.65
C HIS A 127 23.32 -11.81 -12.67
N GLY A 128 22.84 -10.63 -12.26
CA GLY A 128 22.14 -9.69 -13.15
C GLY A 128 20.81 -10.22 -13.68
N ARG A 129 20.19 -11.20 -13.01
CA ARG A 129 18.84 -11.69 -13.36
C ARG A 129 17.78 -10.75 -12.79
N PRO A 130 16.65 -10.56 -13.50
CA PRO A 130 15.53 -9.78 -12.96
C PRO A 130 15.05 -10.32 -11.63
N ALA A 131 14.69 -9.43 -10.70
CA ALA A 131 14.07 -9.84 -9.45
C ALA A 131 12.76 -10.61 -9.73
N ARG A 132 12.53 -11.68 -8.96
CA ARG A 132 11.31 -12.48 -9.04
C ARG A 132 10.04 -11.71 -8.73
N PHE A 133 10.11 -10.69 -7.89
CA PHE A 133 9.02 -9.77 -7.59
C PHE A 133 9.40 -8.36 -8.04
N ASP A 134 8.48 -7.74 -8.77
CA ASP A 134 8.67 -6.40 -9.32
C ASP A 134 7.31 -5.72 -9.46
N TRP A 135 7.07 -4.75 -8.58
CA TRP A 135 5.76 -4.10 -8.46
C TRP A 135 5.28 -3.48 -9.77
N ASP A 136 6.17 -2.86 -10.54
CA ASP A 136 5.83 -2.10 -11.74
C ASP A 136 5.62 -3.04 -12.93
N ARG A 137 6.41 -4.10 -13.04
CA ARG A 137 6.23 -5.14 -14.05
C ARG A 137 5.01 -6.02 -13.78
N ASP A 138 4.80 -6.40 -12.52
CA ASP A 138 3.68 -7.24 -12.10
C ASP A 138 2.34 -6.46 -12.11
N GLY A 139 2.38 -5.13 -12.25
CA GLY A 139 1.19 -4.25 -12.29
C GLY A 139 0.62 -3.93 -13.68
N GLN A 140 1.29 -4.34 -14.76
CA GLN A 140 0.89 -4.01 -16.15
C GLN A 140 -0.05 -5.03 -16.81
N GLY A 141 -0.60 -5.98 -16.05
CA GLY A 141 -1.47 -7.07 -16.52
C GLY A 141 -2.87 -7.06 -15.95
#